data_AF-A0A346R158-F1
#
_entry.id   AF-A0A346R158-F1
#
_cell.length_a   1.000
_cell.length_b   1.000
_cell.length_c   1.000
_cell.angle_alpha   90.00
_cell.angle_beta   90.00
_cell.angle_gamma   90.00
#
_symmetry.space_group_name_H-M   'P 1'
#
loop_
_entity.id
_entity.type
_entity.pdbx_description
1 polymer ?
#
loop_
_entity_poly.entity_id
_entity_poly.type
_entity_poly.pdbx_seq_one_letter_code
_entity_poly.pdbx_strand_id
1 'polypeptide(L)'
;MLMFVRVITARLARSFMLVPALIGLTGILSAVAVVHVGDGLRDWVELVFPTPALPTVRTVLATIAGAALTVLSLVYSLTLVVFTLAAGNIGPRLLTRFTEDNVIQVTAGALAATFFYSILLLQRSDTNIDHALSTGGAVIWSVLSICLVIVFIHNVATRITIDEEIARIGRSLSGHIEMLIKDSEEEEPAGSPDRLDDIRPDAETTDVASGCNGYVDAVDVERLRKVAAKHDLFIEVIATPGQFVVRGSPLLSYSGTLDEDGRKALKTAFMIAHNRTPEADLDFSILLMVEIAQRALSPGLNDGFTAIAVIDHLSGAFSKILTRPEPSSVYRDKEGKARVWCELVSVERLLGTAFHPLRRDGMSNLTVVLRLLAAIERLGIVARPGYRDFLAHHVELIVEDANAFDFNDDDRAELGRACDRVWKVLDKRG
;
A
#
# COMPACT_ATOMS: atom_id res chain seq x y z
N MET A 1 -4.76 -3.66 20.07
CA MET A 1 -4.94 -5.11 19.76
C MET A 1 -5.47 -5.37 18.34
N LEU A 2 -6.52 -4.68 17.88
CA LEU A 2 -7.08 -4.85 16.52
C LEU A 2 -6.09 -4.51 15.38
N MET A 3 -5.27 -3.47 15.54
CA MET A 3 -4.26 -3.07 14.56
C MET A 3 -3.18 -4.16 14.37
N PHE A 4 -2.66 -4.72 15.47
CA PHE A 4 -1.66 -5.80 15.45
C PHE A 4 -2.17 -7.08 14.76
N VAL A 5 -3.42 -7.48 15.04
CA VAL A 5 -4.03 -8.67 14.41
C VAL A 5 -4.21 -8.44 12.91
N ARG A 6 -4.66 -7.25 12.48
CA ARG A 6 -4.78 -6.89 11.06
C ARG A 6 -3.45 -6.96 10.31
N VAL A 7 -2.35 -6.48 10.90
CA VAL A 7 -1.03 -6.50 10.25
C VAL A 7 -0.51 -7.94 10.06
N ILE A 8 -0.71 -8.80 11.06
CA ILE A 8 -0.23 -10.20 11.03
C ILE A 8 -1.06 -11.06 10.08
N THR A 9 -2.40 -10.96 10.11
CA THR A 9 -3.26 -11.72 9.17
C THR A 9 -3.03 -11.27 7.73
N ALA A 10 -2.83 -9.98 7.50
CA ALA A 10 -2.44 -9.48 6.19
C ALA A 10 -1.10 -10.06 5.74
N ARG A 11 -0.09 -10.21 6.62
CA ARG A 11 1.21 -10.83 6.24
C ARG A 11 1.10 -12.30 5.84
N LEU A 12 0.25 -13.09 6.50
CA LEU A 12 0.08 -14.52 6.18
C LEU A 12 -0.68 -14.75 4.86
N ALA A 13 -1.65 -13.90 4.54
CA ALA A 13 -2.38 -13.94 3.27
C ALA A 13 -1.52 -13.55 2.05
N ARG A 14 -0.35 -12.93 2.27
CA ARG A 14 0.55 -12.39 1.22
C ARG A 14 1.51 -13.43 0.61
N SER A 15 1.43 -14.71 0.98
CA SER A 15 2.32 -15.74 0.41
C SER A 15 1.90 -16.13 -1.00
N PHE A 16 2.72 -15.76 -2.00
CA PHE A 16 2.52 -15.99 -3.44
C PHE A 16 2.10 -17.41 -3.81
N MET A 17 2.60 -18.43 -3.10
CA MET A 17 2.35 -19.84 -3.43
C MET A 17 1.25 -20.50 -2.61
N LEU A 18 0.83 -19.88 -1.51
CA LEU A 18 -0.08 -20.54 -0.56
C LEU A 18 -1.49 -20.68 -1.15
N VAL A 19 -2.03 -19.61 -1.73
CA VAL A 19 -3.37 -19.63 -2.35
C VAL A 19 -3.44 -20.57 -3.56
N PRO A 20 -2.50 -20.50 -4.55
CA PRO A 20 -2.50 -21.45 -5.66
C PRO A 20 -2.35 -22.90 -5.21
N ALA A 21 -1.52 -23.17 -4.19
CA ALA A 21 -1.34 -24.53 -3.68
C ALA A 21 -2.61 -25.08 -3.01
N LEU A 22 -3.31 -24.25 -2.22
CA LEU A 22 -4.59 -24.63 -1.62
C LEU A 22 -5.67 -24.90 -2.68
N ILE A 23 -5.76 -24.07 -3.72
CA ILE A 23 -6.70 -24.31 -4.81
C ILE A 23 -6.30 -25.56 -5.60
N GLY A 24 -5.02 -25.76 -5.89
CA GLY A 24 -4.54 -26.99 -6.54
C GLY A 24 -4.91 -28.25 -5.75
N LEU A 25 -4.85 -28.19 -4.42
CA LEU A 25 -5.26 -29.28 -3.53
C LEU A 25 -6.76 -29.58 -3.64
N THR A 26 -7.60 -28.60 -3.96
CA THR A 26 -9.03 -28.87 -4.23
C THR A 26 -9.24 -29.78 -5.44
N GLY A 27 -8.41 -29.67 -6.50
CA GLY A 27 -8.46 -30.58 -7.64
C GLY A 27 -8.12 -32.03 -7.27
N ILE A 28 -7.14 -32.21 -6.36
CA ILE A 28 -6.79 -33.52 -5.79
C ILE A 28 -7.97 -34.08 -5.00
N LEU A 29 -8.57 -33.28 -4.11
CA LEU A 29 -9.72 -33.70 -3.31
C LEU A 29 -10.92 -34.04 -4.20
N SER A 30 -11.18 -33.26 -5.26
CA SER A 30 -12.23 -33.55 -6.23
C SER A 30 -11.99 -34.90 -6.94
N ALA A 31 -10.75 -35.21 -7.34
CA ALA A 31 -10.44 -36.50 -7.95
C ALA A 31 -10.66 -37.66 -6.98
N VAL A 32 -10.25 -37.51 -5.71
CA VAL A 32 -10.49 -38.53 -4.67
C VAL A 32 -11.99 -38.71 -4.41
N ALA A 33 -12.77 -37.63 -4.39
CA ALA A 33 -14.22 -37.67 -4.22
C ALA A 33 -14.91 -38.42 -5.36
N VAL A 34 -14.50 -38.18 -6.61
CA VAL A 34 -15.02 -38.93 -7.78
C VAL A 34 -14.78 -40.43 -7.64
N VAL A 35 -13.61 -40.83 -7.13
CA VAL A 35 -13.28 -42.25 -6.94
C VAL A 35 -14.13 -42.92 -5.85
N HIS A 36 -14.50 -42.21 -4.77
CA HIS A 36 -15.22 -42.81 -3.64
C HIS A 36 -16.74 -42.67 -3.73
N VAL A 37 -17.24 -41.64 -4.42
CA VAL A 37 -18.67 -41.27 -4.44
C VAL A 37 -19.30 -41.51 -5.82
N GLY A 38 -18.49 -41.85 -6.84
CA GLY A 38 -18.96 -42.02 -8.22
C GLY A 38 -20.17 -42.95 -8.36
N ASP A 39 -20.15 -44.09 -7.68
CA ASP A 39 -21.22 -45.09 -7.73
C ASP A 39 -22.58 -44.56 -7.21
N GLY A 40 -22.57 -43.59 -6.28
CA GLY A 40 -23.79 -43.03 -5.71
C GLY A 40 -24.41 -41.87 -6.51
N LEU A 41 -23.66 -41.28 -7.45
CA LEU A 41 -24.09 -40.11 -8.25
C LEU A 41 -24.30 -40.44 -9.73
N ARG A 42 -24.05 -41.68 -10.13
CA ARG A 42 -24.06 -42.14 -11.52
C ARG A 42 -25.33 -41.74 -12.30
N ASP A 43 -26.51 -42.03 -11.76
CA ASP A 43 -27.79 -41.78 -12.44
C ASP A 43 -28.04 -40.30 -12.74
N TRP A 44 -27.58 -39.40 -11.87
CA TRP A 44 -27.70 -37.95 -12.06
C TRP A 44 -26.71 -37.41 -13.09
N VAL A 45 -25.51 -38.00 -13.13
CA VAL A 45 -24.41 -37.55 -13.99
C VAL A 45 -24.63 -38.00 -15.43
N GLU A 46 -25.11 -39.22 -15.63
CA GLU A 46 -25.44 -39.76 -16.97
C GLU A 46 -26.54 -38.94 -17.68
N LEU A 47 -27.37 -38.22 -16.93
CA LEU A 47 -28.37 -37.29 -17.48
C LEU A 47 -27.76 -36.02 -18.09
N VAL A 48 -26.59 -35.60 -17.59
CA VAL A 48 -25.92 -34.33 -17.99
C VAL A 48 -24.73 -34.59 -18.91
N PHE A 49 -24.00 -35.70 -18.70
CA PHE A 49 -22.80 -36.06 -19.44
C PHE A 49 -22.91 -37.48 -20.00
N PRO A 50 -22.68 -37.69 -21.31
CA PRO A 50 -22.68 -39.03 -21.89
C PRO A 50 -21.51 -39.87 -21.34
N THR A 51 -21.74 -41.17 -21.14
CA THR A 51 -20.72 -42.15 -20.71
C THR A 51 -19.73 -42.43 -21.85
N PRO A 52 -18.50 -41.92 -21.80
CA PRO A 52 -17.53 -42.14 -22.86
C PRO A 52 -16.90 -43.53 -22.75
N ALA A 53 -16.46 -44.07 -23.89
CA ALA A 53 -15.61 -45.26 -23.91
C ALA A 53 -14.25 -44.97 -23.27
N LEU A 54 -13.62 -45.99 -22.66
CA LEU A 54 -12.33 -45.85 -21.95
C LEU A 54 -11.21 -45.18 -22.79
N PRO A 55 -11.03 -45.48 -24.10
CA PRO A 55 -10.03 -44.77 -24.91
C PRO A 55 -10.30 -43.27 -25.00
N THR A 56 -11.58 -42.87 -25.07
CA THR A 56 -12.00 -41.46 -25.10
C THR A 56 -11.72 -40.78 -23.76
N VAL A 57 -12.04 -41.44 -22.64
CA VAL A 57 -11.74 -40.93 -21.28
C VAL A 57 -10.26 -40.61 -21.15
N ARG A 58 -9.38 -41.57 -21.49
CA ARG A 58 -7.93 -41.39 -21.44
C ARG A 58 -7.45 -40.24 -22.32
N THR A 59 -7.97 -40.16 -23.54
CA THR A 59 -7.61 -39.11 -24.50
C THR A 59 -8.02 -37.73 -23.98
N VAL A 60 -9.24 -37.59 -23.47
CA VAL A 60 -9.76 -36.32 -22.94
C VAL A 60 -8.97 -35.89 -21.70
N LEU A 61 -8.78 -36.78 -20.71
CA LEU A 61 -8.02 -36.46 -19.50
C LEU A 61 -6.56 -36.11 -19.80
N ALA A 62 -5.90 -36.85 -20.70
CA ALA A 62 -4.52 -36.54 -21.11
C ALA A 62 -4.43 -35.20 -21.85
N THR A 63 -5.38 -34.92 -22.75
CA THR A 63 -5.43 -33.65 -23.50
C THR A 63 -5.65 -32.46 -22.57
N ILE A 64 -6.59 -32.57 -21.63
CA ILE A 64 -6.87 -31.51 -20.65
C ILE A 64 -5.68 -31.31 -19.72
N ALA A 65 -5.05 -32.39 -19.24
CA ALA A 65 -3.85 -32.28 -18.39
C ALA A 65 -2.70 -31.55 -19.12
N GLY A 66 -2.41 -31.95 -20.37
CA GLY A 66 -1.36 -31.31 -21.19
C GLY A 66 -1.67 -29.83 -21.49
N ALA A 67 -2.92 -29.53 -21.84
CA ALA A 67 -3.36 -28.16 -22.08
C ALA A 67 -3.27 -27.29 -20.81
N ALA A 68 -3.74 -27.79 -19.67
CA ALA A 68 -3.68 -27.08 -18.39
C ALA A 68 -2.24 -26.76 -17.97
N LEU A 69 -1.31 -27.72 -18.12
CA LEU A 69 0.11 -27.49 -17.81
C LEU A 69 0.75 -26.46 -18.74
N THR A 70 0.42 -26.50 -20.04
CA THR A 70 0.91 -25.54 -21.03
C THR A 70 0.42 -24.12 -20.72
N VAL A 71 -0.89 -23.97 -20.48
CA VAL A 71 -1.48 -22.66 -20.14
C VAL A 71 -0.97 -22.16 -18.80
N LEU A 72 -0.75 -23.03 -17.81
CA LEU A 72 -0.14 -22.65 -16.54
C LEU A 72 1.27 -22.07 -16.73
N SER A 73 2.10 -22.69 -17.59
CA SER A 73 3.42 -22.17 -17.95
C SER A 73 3.35 -20.81 -18.64
N LEU A 74 2.38 -20.62 -19.54
CA LEU A 74 2.14 -19.32 -20.20
C LEU A 74 1.71 -18.24 -19.21
N VAL A 75 0.82 -18.56 -18.26
CA VAL A 75 0.38 -17.62 -17.21
C VAL A 75 1.56 -17.17 -16.36
N TYR A 76 2.43 -18.09 -15.92
CA TYR A 76 3.64 -17.72 -15.17
C TYR A 76 4.63 -16.90 -16.00
N SER A 77 4.82 -17.25 -17.28
CA SER A 77 5.71 -16.51 -18.18
C SER A 77 5.22 -15.09 -18.41
N LEU A 78 3.92 -14.92 -18.69
CA LEU A 78 3.32 -13.60 -18.85
C LEU A 78 3.38 -12.80 -17.55
N THR A 79 3.13 -13.44 -16.40
CA THR A 79 3.27 -12.80 -15.08
C THR A 79 4.68 -12.27 -14.86
N LEU A 80 5.72 -13.03 -15.25
CA LEU A 80 7.11 -12.58 -15.14
C LEU A 80 7.44 -11.42 -16.07
N VAL A 81 6.89 -11.40 -17.29
CA VAL A 81 7.04 -10.28 -18.23
C VAL A 81 6.38 -9.02 -17.66
N VAL A 82 5.15 -9.14 -17.18
CA VAL A 82 4.42 -8.04 -16.54
C VAL A 82 5.19 -7.52 -15.32
N PHE A 83 5.71 -8.41 -14.49
CA PHE A 83 6.53 -8.06 -13.34
C PHE A 83 7.77 -7.27 -13.74
N THR A 84 8.43 -7.67 -14.84
CA THR A 84 9.62 -7.00 -15.35
C THR A 84 9.30 -5.60 -15.91
N LEU A 85 8.18 -5.46 -16.63
CA LEU A 85 7.71 -4.16 -17.15
C LEU A 85 7.30 -3.22 -16.01
N ALA A 86 6.57 -3.72 -15.01
CA ALA A 86 6.21 -2.96 -13.82
C ALA A 86 7.46 -2.52 -13.03
N ALA A 87 8.45 -3.40 -12.87
CA ALA A 87 9.72 -3.06 -12.21
C ALA A 87 10.44 -1.90 -12.92
N GLY A 88 10.40 -1.90 -14.25
CA GLY A 88 11.00 -0.87 -15.09
C GLY A 88 10.29 0.48 -14.98
N ASN A 89 8.96 0.48 -15.02
CA ASN A 89 8.17 1.71 -15.14
C ASN A 89 7.72 2.31 -13.80
N ILE A 90 7.35 1.46 -12.83
CA ILE A 90 6.69 1.87 -11.59
C ILE A 90 7.67 1.89 -10.41
N GLY A 91 8.72 1.05 -10.45
CA GLY A 91 9.76 0.96 -9.43
C GLY A 91 9.70 -0.35 -8.63
N PRO A 92 10.85 -0.88 -8.20
CA PRO A 92 10.96 -2.23 -7.63
C PRO A 92 10.22 -2.40 -6.29
N ARG A 93 9.94 -1.31 -5.58
CA ARG A 93 9.25 -1.36 -4.27
C ARG A 93 7.75 -1.57 -4.37
N LEU A 94 7.18 -1.41 -5.57
CA LEU A 94 5.77 -1.68 -5.85
C LEU A 94 5.54 -3.12 -6.37
N LEU A 95 6.62 -3.89 -6.56
CA LEU A 95 6.59 -5.27 -7.05
C LEU A 95 6.03 -6.28 -6.06
N THR A 96 6.25 -6.06 -4.75
CA THR A 96 5.71 -6.95 -3.71
C THR A 96 4.19 -7.02 -3.73
N ARG A 97 3.51 -6.01 -4.31
CA ARG A 97 2.05 -5.99 -4.46
C ARG A 97 1.55 -6.76 -5.68
N PHE A 98 2.33 -6.87 -6.76
CA PHE A 98 1.95 -7.68 -7.93
C PHE A 98 1.93 -9.18 -7.63
N THR A 99 2.77 -9.62 -6.68
CA THR A 99 2.73 -11.01 -6.16
C THR A 99 1.48 -11.32 -5.30
N GLU A 100 0.70 -10.29 -4.95
CA GLU A 100 -0.50 -10.41 -4.12
C GLU A 100 -1.80 -10.43 -4.95
N ASP A 101 -1.72 -10.43 -6.28
CA ASP A 101 -2.92 -10.41 -7.12
C ASP A 101 -3.69 -11.75 -7.06
N ASN A 102 -4.85 -11.70 -6.41
CA ASN A 102 -5.76 -12.84 -6.26
C ASN A 102 -6.16 -13.46 -7.60
N VAL A 103 -6.25 -12.69 -8.70
CA VAL A 103 -6.64 -13.22 -10.01
C VAL A 103 -5.54 -14.12 -10.56
N ILE A 104 -4.28 -13.72 -10.43
CA ILE A 104 -3.12 -14.54 -10.83
C ILE A 104 -3.10 -15.82 -10.00
N GLN A 105 -3.27 -15.69 -8.69
CA GLN A 105 -3.22 -16.83 -7.76
C GLN A 105 -4.37 -17.83 -8.00
N VAL A 106 -5.59 -17.34 -8.20
CA VAL A 106 -6.77 -18.16 -8.48
C VAL A 106 -6.66 -18.84 -9.85
N THR A 107 -6.21 -18.12 -10.87
CA THR A 107 -6.04 -18.67 -12.23
C THR A 107 -4.98 -19.77 -12.24
N ALA A 108 -3.80 -19.51 -11.64
CA ALA A 108 -2.74 -20.51 -11.52
C ALA A 108 -3.19 -21.72 -10.68
N GLY A 109 -3.89 -21.47 -9.57
CA GLY A 109 -4.46 -22.51 -8.72
C GLY A 109 -5.49 -23.40 -9.44
N ALA A 110 -6.40 -22.80 -10.21
CA ALA A 110 -7.43 -23.53 -10.96
C ALA A 110 -6.85 -24.37 -12.11
N LEU A 111 -5.82 -23.85 -12.80
CA LEU A 111 -5.08 -24.61 -13.80
C LEU A 111 -4.32 -25.79 -13.17
N ALA A 112 -3.69 -25.58 -12.00
CA ALA A 112 -3.05 -26.65 -11.24
C ALA A 112 -4.09 -27.68 -10.76
N ALA A 113 -5.26 -27.25 -10.27
CA ALA A 113 -6.35 -28.12 -9.87
C ALA A 113 -6.84 -28.98 -11.04
N THR A 114 -7.05 -28.37 -12.21
CA THR A 114 -7.46 -29.05 -13.45
C THR A 114 -6.42 -30.09 -13.89
N PHE A 115 -5.13 -29.75 -13.80
CA PHE A 115 -4.03 -30.67 -14.08
C PHE A 115 -4.01 -31.86 -13.11
N PHE A 116 -4.03 -31.61 -11.80
CA PHE A 116 -4.00 -32.66 -10.78
C PHE A 116 -5.24 -33.55 -10.84
N TYR A 117 -6.42 -32.97 -11.04
CA TYR A 117 -7.66 -33.72 -11.22
C TYR A 117 -7.54 -34.68 -12.41
N SER A 118 -7.11 -34.16 -13.56
CA SER A 118 -7.04 -34.94 -14.80
C SER A 118 -6.00 -36.05 -14.74
N ILE A 119 -4.81 -35.79 -14.16
CA ILE A 119 -3.74 -36.79 -14.11
C ILE A 119 -4.01 -37.91 -13.09
N LEU A 120 -4.63 -37.59 -11.94
CA LEU A 120 -4.98 -38.59 -10.93
C LEU A 120 -6.07 -39.55 -11.43
N LEU A 121 -7.08 -39.03 -12.12
CA LEU A 121 -8.11 -39.87 -12.74
C LEU A 121 -7.57 -40.64 -13.95
N LEU A 122 -6.65 -40.05 -14.72
CA LEU A 122 -5.97 -40.76 -15.81
C LEU A 122 -5.19 -41.97 -15.29
N GLN A 123 -4.44 -41.81 -14.19
CA GLN A 123 -3.72 -42.92 -13.54
C GLN A 123 -4.64 -44.03 -13.04
N ARG A 124 -5.89 -43.70 -12.69
CA ARG A 124 -6.90 -44.64 -12.20
C ARG A 124 -7.91 -45.08 -13.28
N SER A 125 -7.69 -44.71 -14.54
CA SER A 125 -8.63 -45.02 -15.63
C SER A 125 -8.85 -46.51 -15.87
N ASP A 126 -7.90 -47.38 -15.49
CA ASP A 126 -8.04 -48.84 -15.55
C ASP A 126 -8.73 -49.47 -14.33
N THR A 127 -8.97 -48.68 -13.29
CA THR A 127 -9.70 -49.11 -12.09
C THR A 127 -11.18 -48.74 -12.21
N ASN A 128 -12.01 -49.24 -11.29
CA ASN A 128 -13.46 -49.01 -11.31
C ASN A 128 -13.80 -47.54 -10.96
N ILE A 129 -13.59 -46.63 -11.91
CA ILE A 129 -13.96 -45.22 -11.83
C ILE A 129 -15.16 -44.94 -12.72
N ASP A 130 -16.01 -44.01 -12.31
CA ASP A 130 -17.12 -43.57 -13.16
C ASP A 130 -16.57 -42.70 -14.31
N HIS A 131 -16.72 -43.18 -15.54
CA HIS A 131 -16.21 -42.53 -16.74
C HIS A 131 -16.93 -41.20 -17.06
N ALA A 132 -18.23 -41.10 -16.81
CA ALA A 132 -19.02 -39.91 -17.09
C ALA A 132 -18.68 -38.80 -16.08
N LEU A 133 -18.61 -39.13 -14.79
CA LEU A 133 -18.28 -38.18 -13.75
C LEU A 133 -16.84 -37.68 -13.85
N SER A 134 -15.91 -38.58 -14.17
CA SER A 134 -14.48 -38.23 -14.37
C SER A 134 -14.28 -37.27 -15.55
N THR A 135 -14.94 -37.57 -16.68
CA THR A 135 -14.79 -36.75 -17.90
C THR A 135 -15.56 -35.44 -17.77
N GLY A 136 -16.79 -35.47 -17.24
CA GLY A 136 -17.61 -34.28 -16.99
C GLY A 136 -16.96 -33.32 -16.01
N GLY A 137 -16.38 -33.83 -14.91
CA GLY A 137 -15.64 -33.00 -13.96
C GLY A 137 -14.39 -32.37 -14.59
N ALA A 138 -13.65 -33.09 -15.45
CA ALA A 138 -12.50 -32.53 -16.16
C ALA A 138 -12.91 -31.40 -17.12
N VAL A 139 -14.04 -31.58 -17.83
CA VAL A 139 -14.61 -30.55 -18.71
C VAL A 139 -15.03 -29.31 -17.91
N ILE A 140 -15.69 -29.49 -16.77
CA ILE A 140 -16.08 -28.37 -15.89
C ILE A 140 -14.85 -27.59 -15.41
N TRP A 141 -13.82 -28.29 -14.93
CA TRP A 141 -12.55 -27.68 -14.52
C TRP A 141 -11.86 -26.95 -15.68
N SER A 142 -11.89 -27.52 -16.89
CA SER A 142 -11.33 -26.90 -18.09
C SER A 142 -12.07 -25.62 -18.49
N VAL A 143 -13.41 -25.64 -18.52
CA VAL A 143 -14.22 -24.45 -18.81
C VAL A 143 -13.99 -23.36 -17.77
N LEU A 144 -13.97 -23.71 -16.48
CA LEU A 144 -13.66 -22.77 -15.40
C LEU A 144 -12.27 -22.14 -15.59
N SER A 145 -11.27 -22.96 -15.91
CA SER A 145 -9.91 -22.49 -16.16
C SER A 145 -9.82 -21.54 -17.35
N ILE A 146 -10.53 -21.82 -18.45
CA ILE A 146 -10.57 -20.94 -19.62
C ILE A 146 -11.19 -19.59 -19.26
N CYS A 147 -12.33 -19.58 -18.54
CA CYS A 147 -12.96 -18.35 -18.08
C CYS A 147 -12.01 -17.53 -17.19
N LEU A 148 -11.32 -18.18 -16.26
CA LEU A 148 -10.33 -17.53 -15.39
C LEU A 148 -9.14 -16.97 -16.17
N VAL A 149 -8.65 -17.68 -17.19
CA VAL A 149 -7.58 -17.20 -18.08
C VAL A 149 -8.03 -15.96 -18.85
N ILE A 150 -9.27 -15.92 -19.35
CA ILE A 150 -9.81 -14.72 -20.02
C ILE A 150 -9.87 -13.55 -19.04
N VAL A 151 -10.36 -13.78 -17.82
CA VAL A 151 -10.39 -12.75 -16.76
C VAL A 151 -8.98 -12.29 -16.38
N PHE A 152 -8.01 -13.20 -16.33
CA PHE A 152 -6.60 -12.90 -16.08
C PHE A 152 -6.04 -11.99 -17.18
N ILE A 153 -6.23 -12.34 -18.46
CA ILE A 153 -5.75 -11.52 -19.59
C ILE A 153 -6.41 -10.14 -19.56
N HIS A 154 -7.71 -10.07 -19.32
CA HIS A 154 -8.43 -8.80 -19.23
C HIS A 154 -7.90 -7.92 -18.09
N ASN A 155 -7.69 -8.50 -16.90
CA ASN A 155 -7.15 -7.77 -15.74
C ASN A 155 -5.72 -7.31 -15.98
N VAL A 156 -4.86 -8.17 -16.55
CA VAL A 156 -3.49 -7.81 -16.92
C VAL A 156 -3.50 -6.67 -17.94
N ALA A 157 -4.36 -6.72 -18.96
CA ALA A 157 -4.42 -5.69 -19.99
C ALA A 157 -4.95 -4.33 -19.47
N THR A 158 -5.80 -4.31 -18.46
CA THR A 158 -6.43 -3.08 -17.92
C THR A 158 -5.64 -2.47 -16.77
N ARG A 159 -5.16 -3.28 -15.82
CA ARG A 159 -4.53 -2.81 -14.56
C ARG A 159 -3.09 -2.34 -14.67
N ILE A 160 -2.45 -2.49 -15.83
CA ILE A 160 -1.03 -2.13 -16.04
C ILE A 160 -0.86 -0.63 -16.33
N THR A 161 -1.93 0.15 -16.43
CA THR A 161 -1.78 1.60 -16.63
C THR A 161 -1.20 2.25 -15.38
N ILE A 162 -0.11 3.00 -15.56
CA ILE A 162 0.57 3.72 -14.47
C ILE A 162 -0.41 4.66 -13.75
N ASP A 163 -1.35 5.24 -14.49
CA ASP A 163 -2.42 6.10 -13.98
C ASP A 163 -3.32 5.41 -12.95
N GLU A 164 -3.69 4.14 -13.17
CA GLU A 164 -4.52 3.40 -12.21
C GLU A 164 -3.76 3.11 -10.91
N GLU A 165 -2.45 2.84 -11.00
CA GLU A 165 -1.60 2.66 -9.82
C GLU A 165 -1.41 3.96 -9.05
N ILE A 166 -1.12 5.07 -9.73
CA ILE A 166 -1.05 6.40 -9.10
C ILE A 166 -2.37 6.71 -8.40
N ALA A 167 -3.49 6.51 -9.09
CA ALA A 167 -4.81 6.79 -8.53
C ALA A 167 -5.13 5.89 -7.32
N ARG A 168 -4.70 4.63 -7.33
CA ARG A 168 -4.86 3.69 -6.22
C ARG A 168 -4.02 4.10 -5.01
N ILE A 169 -2.74 4.42 -5.20
CA ILE A 169 -1.86 4.87 -4.12
C ILE A 169 -2.39 6.19 -3.55
N GLY A 170 -2.80 7.13 -4.41
CA GLY A 170 -3.41 8.39 -4.00
C GLY A 170 -4.71 8.21 -3.20
N ARG A 171 -5.58 7.27 -3.59
CA ARG A 171 -6.78 6.89 -2.81
C ARG A 171 -6.43 6.27 -1.47
N SER A 172 -5.43 5.38 -1.43
CA SER A 172 -4.96 4.77 -0.18
C SER A 172 -4.41 5.81 0.79
N LEU A 173 -3.55 6.70 0.30
CA LEU A 173 -3.02 7.82 1.08
C LEU A 173 -4.15 8.70 1.62
N SER A 174 -5.09 9.08 0.74
CA SER A 174 -6.25 9.89 1.12
C SER A 174 -7.10 9.21 2.20
N GLY A 175 -7.31 7.90 2.12
CA GLY A 175 -8.05 7.14 3.13
C GLY A 175 -7.31 7.03 4.47
N HIS A 176 -5.98 6.90 4.46
CA HIS A 176 -5.18 6.92 5.68
C HIS A 176 -5.19 8.29 6.36
N ILE A 177 -5.11 9.38 5.57
CA ILE A 177 -5.27 10.75 6.07
C ILE A 177 -6.65 10.94 6.71
N GLU A 178 -7.73 10.44 6.08
CA GLU A 178 -9.07 10.53 6.64
C GLU A 178 -9.23 9.78 7.97
N MET A 179 -8.63 8.60 8.10
CA MET A 179 -8.63 7.86 9.37
C MET A 179 -7.90 8.63 10.47
N LEU A 180 -6.73 9.20 10.16
CA LEU A 180 -5.97 10.02 11.13
C LEU A 180 -6.74 11.27 11.56
N ILE A 181 -7.41 11.93 10.62
CA ILE A 181 -8.27 13.08 10.93
C ILE A 181 -9.41 12.64 11.86
N LYS A 182 -10.08 11.54 11.55
CA LYS A 182 -11.20 11.05 12.36
C LYS A 182 -10.76 10.69 13.78
N ASP A 183 -9.64 9.98 13.91
CA ASP A 183 -9.09 9.61 15.22
C ASP A 183 -8.74 10.86 16.05
N SER A 184 -8.28 11.94 15.39
CA SER A 184 -8.01 13.23 16.06
C SER A 184 -9.26 14.04 16.43
N GLU A 185 -10.43 13.81 15.80
CA GLU A 185 -11.69 14.49 16.16
C GLU A 185 -12.37 13.86 17.38
N GLU A 186 -12.15 12.56 17.61
CA GLU A 186 -12.67 11.85 18.79
C GLU A 186 -11.91 12.22 20.09
N GLU A 187 -10.70 12.78 19.95
CA GLU A 187 -9.94 13.38 21.04
C GLU A 187 -10.26 14.89 21.10
N GLU A 188 -10.79 15.39 22.22
CA GLU A 188 -11.20 16.81 22.36
C GLU A 188 -10.06 17.76 21.94
N PRO A 189 -10.34 18.84 21.18
CA PRO A 189 -9.33 19.80 20.80
C PRO A 189 -8.91 20.60 22.02
N ALA A 190 -7.90 20.13 22.75
CA ALA A 190 -7.17 20.95 23.70
C ALA A 190 -6.54 22.10 22.89
N GLY A 191 -6.90 23.34 23.25
CA GLY A 191 -6.54 24.53 22.49
C GLY A 191 -5.03 24.70 22.30
N SER A 192 -4.65 25.29 21.16
CA SER A 192 -3.27 25.51 20.68
C SER A 192 -2.37 24.27 20.65
N PRO A 193 -1.43 24.15 19.69
CA PRO A 193 -0.38 23.17 19.83
C PRO A 193 0.46 23.54 21.07
N ASP A 194 0.29 22.80 22.16
CA ASP A 194 1.22 22.85 23.29
C ASP A 194 2.62 22.60 22.73
N ARG A 195 3.61 23.44 23.05
CA ARG A 195 4.99 23.14 22.66
C ARG A 195 5.52 22.10 23.62
N LEU A 196 6.35 21.16 23.14
CA LEU A 196 6.98 20.15 23.99
C LEU A 196 7.64 20.78 25.23
N ASP A 197 8.34 21.90 25.04
CA ASP A 197 9.03 22.62 26.12
C ASP A 197 8.08 23.16 27.21
N ASP A 198 6.81 23.41 26.89
CA ASP A 198 5.82 23.96 27.83
C ASP A 198 5.24 22.89 28.76
N ILE A 199 5.23 21.63 28.31
CA ILE A 199 4.61 20.50 29.01
C ILE A 199 5.63 19.51 29.58
N ARG A 200 6.86 19.52 29.06
CA ARG A 200 7.93 18.62 29.47
C ARG A 200 8.32 18.94 30.92
N PRO A 201 8.25 17.96 31.85
CA PRO A 201 8.72 18.18 33.20
C PRO A 201 10.21 18.50 33.22
N ASP A 202 10.63 19.45 34.06
CA ASP A 202 12.03 19.72 34.37
C ASP A 202 12.57 18.61 35.31
N ALA A 203 12.82 17.44 34.73
CA ALA A 203 13.27 16.24 35.41
C ALA A 203 14.22 15.43 34.53
N GLU A 204 15.09 14.64 35.15
CA GLU A 204 15.93 13.69 34.42
C GLU A 204 15.07 12.74 33.58
N THR A 205 15.52 12.49 32.36
CA THR A 205 14.86 11.60 31.40
C THR A 205 15.68 10.33 31.22
N THR A 206 14.99 9.20 31.07
CA THR A 206 15.61 7.91 30.80
C THR A 206 15.12 7.38 29.45
N ASP A 207 16.05 6.91 28.62
CA ASP A 207 15.74 6.38 27.31
C ASP A 207 15.37 4.89 27.33
N VAL A 208 14.41 4.52 26.48
CA VAL A 208 14.11 3.12 26.16
C VAL A 208 14.62 2.82 24.76
N ALA A 209 15.72 2.05 24.70
CA ALA A 209 16.38 1.74 23.45
C ALA A 209 15.77 0.56 22.68
N SER A 210 15.89 0.62 21.35
CA SER A 210 15.49 -0.45 20.43
C SER A 210 16.31 -1.72 20.67
N GLY A 211 15.64 -2.87 20.61
CA GLY A 211 16.26 -4.19 20.75
C GLY A 211 16.81 -4.77 19.45
N CYS A 212 16.42 -4.21 18.31
CA CYS A 212 16.72 -4.72 16.98
C CYS A 212 16.85 -3.59 15.95
N ASN A 213 17.28 -3.96 14.75
CA ASN A 213 17.32 -3.05 13.61
C ASN A 213 16.02 -3.19 12.82
N GLY A 214 15.48 -2.09 12.29
CA GLY A 214 14.31 -2.12 11.42
C GLY A 214 13.59 -0.78 11.35
N TYR A 215 12.45 -0.75 10.68
CA TYR A 215 11.56 0.41 10.61
C TYR A 215 10.51 0.33 11.71
N VAL A 216 10.22 1.46 12.36
CA VAL A 216 9.04 1.56 13.23
C VAL A 216 7.79 1.46 12.36
N ASP A 217 6.98 0.42 12.56
CA ASP A 217 5.76 0.13 11.79
C ASP A 217 4.53 0.69 12.51
N ALA A 218 4.52 0.69 13.85
CA ALA A 218 3.43 1.28 14.62
C ALA A 218 3.88 1.63 16.04
N VAL A 219 3.24 2.65 16.61
CA VAL A 219 3.38 3.04 18.02
C VAL A 219 1.99 2.97 18.68
N ASP A 220 1.84 2.11 19.68
CA ASP A 220 0.59 1.99 20.47
C ASP A 220 0.54 3.10 21.53
N VAL A 221 0.14 4.30 21.11
CA VAL A 221 0.08 5.50 21.98
C VAL A 221 -0.85 5.30 23.17
N GLU A 222 -1.98 4.61 22.99
CA GLU A 222 -2.91 4.31 24.08
C GLU A 222 -2.28 3.40 25.15
N ARG A 223 -1.45 2.44 24.72
CA ARG A 223 -0.66 1.63 25.66
C ARG A 223 0.38 2.47 26.40
N LEU A 224 1.10 3.36 25.70
CA LEU A 224 2.05 4.30 26.32
C LEU A 224 1.34 5.16 27.38
N ARG A 225 0.18 5.73 27.03
CA ARG A 225 -0.64 6.56 27.91
C ARG A 225 -1.10 5.83 29.16
N LYS A 226 -1.52 4.56 29.05
CA LYS A 226 -1.90 3.72 30.20
C LYS A 226 -0.73 3.46 31.14
N VAL A 227 0.46 3.16 30.59
CA VAL A 227 1.66 2.95 31.40
C VAL A 227 2.08 4.25 32.08
N ALA A 228 2.06 5.37 31.35
CA ALA A 228 2.37 6.69 31.88
C ALA A 228 1.43 7.09 33.02
N ALA A 229 0.11 6.91 32.87
CA ALA A 229 -0.85 7.21 33.92
C ALA A 229 -0.67 6.31 35.16
N LYS A 230 -0.40 5.01 34.98
CA LYS A 230 -0.23 4.07 36.08
C LYS A 230 1.01 4.37 36.94
N HIS A 231 2.09 4.83 36.33
CA HIS A 231 3.39 5.05 36.99
C HIS A 231 3.72 6.54 37.16
N ASP A 232 2.75 7.42 36.94
CA ASP A 232 2.89 8.88 36.96
C ASP A 232 4.04 9.43 36.11
N LEU A 233 4.24 8.89 34.91
CA LEU A 233 5.30 9.29 33.99
C LEU A 233 4.84 10.39 33.02
N PHE A 234 5.83 11.07 32.44
CA PHE A 234 5.71 11.78 31.17
C PHE A 234 6.61 11.07 30.15
N ILE A 235 6.10 10.81 28.95
CA ILE A 235 6.79 10.05 27.88
C ILE A 235 6.91 10.92 26.64
N GLU A 236 8.11 11.00 26.07
CA GLU A 236 8.36 11.63 24.77
C GLU A 236 8.73 10.54 23.76
N VAL A 237 7.91 10.36 22.73
CA VAL A 237 8.19 9.43 21.64
C VAL A 237 9.19 10.05 20.69
N ILE A 238 10.35 9.40 20.55
CA ILE A 238 11.45 9.85 19.71
C ILE A 238 11.37 9.19 18.32
N ALA A 239 11.10 7.88 18.29
CA ALA A 239 11.05 7.11 17.05
C ALA A 239 9.61 7.00 16.52
N THR A 240 9.33 7.66 15.40
CA THR A 240 8.00 7.72 14.78
C THR A 240 7.85 6.68 13.66
N PRO A 241 6.61 6.28 13.31
CA PRO A 241 6.37 5.36 12.19
C PRO A 241 7.10 5.77 10.92
N GLY A 242 7.74 4.80 10.26
CA GLY A 242 8.56 5.00 9.07
C GLY A 242 10.05 5.27 9.31
N GLN A 243 10.45 5.63 10.53
CA GLN A 243 11.86 5.84 10.85
C GLN A 243 12.60 4.52 11.00
N PHE A 244 13.83 4.46 10.48
CA PHE A 244 14.71 3.31 10.66
C PHE A 244 15.49 3.45 11.97
N VAL A 245 15.35 2.46 12.85
CA VAL A 245 16.03 2.37 14.14
C VAL A 245 17.09 1.27 14.10
N VAL A 246 18.19 1.51 14.80
CA VAL A 246 19.25 0.52 15.01
C VAL A 246 19.20 0.04 16.46
N ARG A 247 19.69 -1.18 16.71
CA ARG A 247 19.77 -1.69 18.08
C ARG A 247 20.55 -0.70 18.95
N GLY A 248 19.95 -0.29 20.06
CA GLY A 248 20.52 0.70 20.97
C GLY A 248 20.05 2.15 20.72
N SER A 249 19.41 2.46 19.59
CA SER A 249 18.84 3.80 19.38
C SER A 249 17.62 4.04 20.28
N PRO A 250 17.39 5.26 20.77
CA PRO A 250 16.23 5.56 21.59
C PRO A 250 14.93 5.42 20.79
N LEU A 251 13.93 4.76 21.37
CA LEU A 251 12.56 4.69 20.83
C LEU A 251 11.68 5.78 21.46
N LEU A 252 11.86 5.99 22.76
CA LEU A 252 11.23 7.03 23.56
C LEU A 252 12.14 7.40 24.71
N SER A 253 11.87 8.54 25.33
CA SER A 253 12.38 8.92 26.64
C SER A 253 11.21 9.09 27.61
N TYR A 254 11.47 8.93 28.91
CA TYR A 254 10.46 9.19 29.95
C TYR A 254 11.05 9.86 31.17
N SER A 255 10.25 10.69 31.85
CA SER A 255 10.55 11.27 33.16
C SER A 255 9.76 10.55 34.25
N GLY A 256 10.44 10.20 35.34
CA GLY A 256 9.88 9.48 36.49
C GLY A 256 10.56 8.11 36.74
N THR A 257 10.04 7.34 37.69
CA THR A 257 10.60 6.04 38.07
C THR A 257 9.78 4.88 37.53
N LEU A 258 10.47 3.91 36.92
CA LEU A 258 9.84 2.75 36.31
C LEU A 258 10.69 1.51 36.57
N ASP A 259 10.04 0.39 36.87
CA ASP A 259 10.66 -0.91 37.01
C ASP A 259 10.93 -1.57 35.64
N GLU A 260 11.65 -2.70 35.63
CA GLU A 260 11.97 -3.41 34.38
C GLU A 260 10.73 -3.91 33.64
N ASP A 261 9.68 -4.29 34.37
CA ASP A 261 8.42 -4.72 33.77
C ASP A 261 7.71 -3.56 33.06
N GLY A 262 7.69 -2.37 33.67
CA GLY A 262 7.22 -1.15 33.03
C GLY A 262 8.04 -0.78 31.79
N ARG A 263 9.38 -0.87 31.88
CA ARG A 263 10.27 -0.60 30.73
C ARG A 263 10.01 -1.56 29.56
N LYS A 264 9.76 -2.84 29.86
CA LYS A 264 9.35 -3.85 28.86
C LYS A 264 7.97 -3.54 28.27
N ALA A 265 7.03 -3.04 29.09
CA ALA A 265 5.72 -2.61 28.60
C ALA A 265 5.83 -1.43 27.63
N LEU A 266 6.69 -0.44 27.91
CA LEU A 266 6.97 0.67 26.98
C LEU A 266 7.59 0.17 25.67
N LYS A 267 8.60 -0.70 25.75
CA LYS A 267 9.26 -1.26 24.56
C LYS A 267 8.30 -2.05 23.67
N THR A 268 7.36 -2.79 24.25
CA THR A 268 6.36 -3.58 23.51
C THR A 268 5.20 -2.75 22.96
N ALA A 269 5.18 -1.43 23.18
CA ALA A 269 4.29 -0.52 22.47
C ALA A 269 4.78 -0.21 21.05
N PHE A 270 6.04 -0.51 20.72
CA PHE A 270 6.60 -0.33 19.38
C PHE A 270 6.56 -1.64 18.59
N MET A 271 6.05 -1.56 17.36
CA MET A 271 6.24 -2.61 16.36
C MET A 271 7.40 -2.22 15.46
N ILE A 272 8.41 -3.09 15.36
CA ILE A 272 9.54 -2.90 14.45
C ILE A 272 9.45 -3.96 13.34
N ALA A 273 9.42 -3.48 12.09
CA ALA A 273 9.35 -4.31 10.89
C ALA A 273 10.65 -4.24 10.09
N HIS A 274 10.88 -5.24 9.23
CA HIS A 274 12.06 -5.25 8.35
C HIS A 274 11.91 -4.28 7.17
N ASN A 275 10.67 -4.07 6.69
CA ASN A 275 10.34 -3.24 5.54
C ASN A 275 9.29 -2.20 5.93
N ARG A 276 9.31 -1.02 5.29
CA ARG A 276 8.24 -0.02 5.39
C ARG A 276 6.98 -0.54 4.71
N THR A 277 5.82 -0.16 5.23
CA THR A 277 4.51 -0.50 4.65
C THR A 277 3.68 0.76 4.45
N PRO A 278 2.98 0.94 3.31
CA PRO A 278 2.18 2.14 3.06
C PRO A 278 1.01 2.31 4.05
N GLU A 279 0.58 1.21 4.68
CA GLU A 279 -0.49 1.19 5.67
C GLU A 279 -0.06 1.78 7.02
N ALA A 280 1.23 1.68 7.34
CA ALA A 280 1.82 2.19 8.58
C ALA A 280 2.40 3.60 8.44
N ASP A 281 2.66 4.03 7.21
CA ASP A 281 3.61 5.10 6.93
C ASP A 281 3.14 5.96 5.76
N LEU A 282 2.60 7.14 6.10
CA LEU A 282 2.15 8.13 5.12
C LEU A 282 3.31 8.64 4.26
N ASP A 283 4.46 8.91 4.88
CA ASP A 283 5.66 9.37 4.17
C ASP A 283 6.07 8.34 3.12
N PHE A 284 5.95 7.03 3.42
CA PHE A 284 6.26 5.98 2.46
C PHE A 284 5.29 5.96 1.28
N SER A 285 4.00 6.18 1.53
CA SER A 285 3.00 6.28 0.45
C SER A 285 3.30 7.46 -0.49
N ILE A 286 3.73 8.60 0.07
CA ILE A 286 4.15 9.78 -0.70
C ILE A 286 5.43 9.46 -1.49
N LEU A 287 6.43 8.86 -0.84
CA LEU A 287 7.70 8.48 -1.47
C LEU A 287 7.51 7.51 -2.62
N LEU A 288 6.54 6.60 -2.56
CA LEU A 288 6.21 5.71 -3.68
C LEU A 288 5.67 6.49 -4.88
N MET A 289 4.81 7.49 -4.67
CA MET A 289 4.34 8.35 -5.76
C MET A 289 5.45 9.24 -6.31
N VAL A 290 6.29 9.80 -5.43
CA VAL A 290 7.48 10.56 -5.82
C VAL A 290 8.42 9.69 -6.65
N GLU A 291 8.69 8.44 -6.25
CA GLU A 291 9.54 7.51 -7.00
C GLU A 291 9.01 7.30 -8.44
N ILE A 292 7.69 7.15 -8.62
CA ILE A 292 7.05 7.05 -9.93
C ILE A 292 7.32 8.32 -10.76
N ALA A 293 7.08 9.50 -10.19
CA ALA A 293 7.28 10.76 -10.89
C ALA A 293 8.76 11.03 -11.23
N GLN A 294 9.70 10.77 -10.31
CA GLN A 294 11.13 10.96 -10.56
C GLN A 294 11.63 10.03 -11.66
N ARG A 295 11.13 8.78 -11.72
CA ARG A 295 11.42 7.88 -12.84
C ARG A 295 10.86 8.41 -14.15
N ALA A 296 9.60 8.85 -14.14
CA ALA A 296 8.96 9.43 -15.32
C ALA A 296 9.71 10.66 -15.85
N LEU A 297 10.18 11.54 -14.95
CA LEU A 297 10.97 12.73 -15.28
C LEU A 297 12.42 12.44 -15.64
N SER A 298 12.91 11.21 -15.45
CA SER A 298 14.30 10.87 -15.76
C SER A 298 14.58 11.02 -17.26
N PRO A 299 15.82 11.35 -17.67
CA PRO A 299 16.17 11.55 -19.08
C PRO A 299 15.86 10.38 -20.01
N GLY A 300 15.76 9.15 -19.47
CA GLY A 300 15.46 7.95 -20.25
C GLY A 300 13.98 7.78 -20.60
N LEU A 301 13.07 8.31 -19.79
CA LEU A 301 11.62 8.23 -20.03
C LEU A 301 11.04 9.57 -20.51
N ASN A 302 11.38 10.67 -19.82
CA ASN A 302 10.91 12.03 -20.11
C ASN A 302 9.37 12.13 -20.27
N ASP A 303 8.64 11.46 -19.39
CA ASP A 303 7.19 11.45 -19.35
C ASP A 303 6.66 12.45 -18.31
N GLY A 304 6.43 13.68 -18.76
CA GLY A 304 5.83 14.73 -17.92
C GLY A 304 4.38 14.47 -17.53
N PHE A 305 3.61 13.69 -18.31
CA PHE A 305 2.19 13.45 -18.02
C PHE A 305 2.00 12.52 -16.82
N THR A 306 2.83 11.49 -16.70
CA THR A 306 2.85 10.63 -15.49
C THR A 306 3.20 11.46 -14.23
N ALA A 307 4.18 12.37 -14.32
CA ALA A 307 4.52 13.26 -13.21
C ALA A 307 3.37 14.22 -12.85
N ILE A 308 2.67 14.77 -13.86
CA ILE A 308 1.47 15.59 -13.67
C ILE A 308 0.37 14.81 -12.95
N ALA A 309 0.12 13.55 -13.33
CA ALA A 309 -0.85 12.69 -12.66
C ALA A 309 -0.49 12.46 -11.19
N VAL A 310 0.78 12.20 -10.88
CA VAL A 310 1.28 12.10 -9.50
C VAL A 310 1.02 13.40 -8.72
N ILE A 311 1.38 14.55 -9.28
CA ILE A 311 1.17 15.87 -8.65
C ILE A 311 -0.32 16.10 -8.36
N ASP A 312 -1.19 15.77 -9.31
CA ASP A 312 -2.64 15.93 -9.16
C ASP A 312 -3.19 15.03 -8.04
N HIS A 313 -2.81 13.76 -7.98
CA HIS A 313 -3.25 12.84 -6.92
C HIS A 313 -2.69 13.20 -5.54
N LEU A 314 -1.43 13.64 -5.45
CA LEU A 314 -0.85 14.17 -4.21
C LEU A 314 -1.59 15.42 -3.73
N SER A 315 -1.91 16.35 -4.64
CA SER A 315 -2.70 17.55 -4.30
C SER A 315 -4.09 17.19 -3.78
N GLY A 316 -4.73 16.17 -4.35
CA GLY A 316 -6.00 15.64 -3.84
C GLY A 316 -5.89 15.10 -2.42
N ALA A 317 -4.84 14.33 -2.11
CA ALA A 317 -4.61 13.82 -0.76
C ALA A 317 -4.30 14.94 0.26
N PHE A 318 -3.42 15.88 -0.11
CA PHE A 318 -3.05 17.00 0.75
C PHE A 318 -4.20 17.99 0.97
N SER A 319 -5.13 18.14 0.02
CA SER A 319 -6.29 19.00 0.21
C SER A 319 -7.09 18.65 1.47
N LYS A 320 -7.14 17.37 1.86
CA LYS A 320 -7.88 16.91 3.04
C LYS A 320 -7.19 17.34 4.33
N ILE A 321 -5.88 17.16 4.44
CA ILE A 321 -5.14 17.49 5.66
C ILE A 321 -5.05 19.01 5.89
N LEU A 322 -4.93 19.80 4.83
CA LEU A 322 -4.82 21.27 4.92
C LEU A 322 -6.11 21.99 5.37
N THR A 323 -7.26 21.30 5.33
CA THR A 323 -8.55 21.88 5.78
C THR A 323 -8.74 21.79 7.29
N ARG A 324 -7.87 21.08 8.00
CA ARG A 324 -7.95 20.74 9.42
C ARG A 324 -6.76 21.32 10.19
N PRO A 325 -6.87 21.52 11.53
CA PRO A 325 -5.69 21.87 12.30
C PRO A 325 -4.76 20.66 12.32
N GLU A 326 -3.49 20.90 12.59
CA GLU A 326 -2.55 19.81 12.83
C GLU A 326 -2.99 19.00 14.06
N PRO A 327 -2.93 17.66 14.00
CA PRO A 327 -3.27 16.84 15.15
C PRO A 327 -2.43 17.23 16.38
N SER A 328 -3.04 17.22 17.56
CA SER A 328 -2.31 17.43 18.81
C SER A 328 -1.23 16.36 18.95
N SER A 329 -0.01 16.77 19.27
CA SER A 329 1.07 15.84 19.65
C SER A 329 0.98 15.43 21.12
N VAL A 330 0.06 16.01 21.90
CA VAL A 330 -0.11 15.72 23.33
C VAL A 330 -1.28 14.78 23.56
N TYR A 331 -1.00 13.68 24.25
CA TYR A 331 -2.00 12.73 24.73
C TYR A 331 -2.14 12.84 26.25
N ARG A 332 -3.36 13.13 26.70
CA ARG A 332 -3.71 13.38 28.11
C ARG A 332 -4.40 12.18 28.74
N ASP A 333 -4.22 11.98 30.05
CA ASP A 333 -4.98 10.97 30.78
C ASP A 333 -6.43 11.42 31.06
N LYS A 334 -7.20 10.59 31.76
CA LYS A 334 -8.60 10.90 32.12
C LYS A 334 -8.75 12.08 33.07
N GLU A 335 -7.65 12.51 33.71
CA GLU A 335 -7.60 13.64 34.63
C GLU A 335 -7.13 14.92 33.90
N GLY A 336 -6.87 14.85 32.59
CA GLY A 336 -6.42 15.96 31.77
C GLY A 336 -4.92 16.24 31.84
N LYS A 337 -4.13 15.43 32.58
CA LYS A 337 -2.67 15.60 32.69
C LYS A 337 -1.99 15.10 31.43
N ALA A 338 -1.05 15.87 30.89
CA ALA A 338 -0.24 15.46 29.74
C ALA A 338 0.64 14.26 30.12
N ARG A 339 0.56 13.18 29.33
CA ARG A 339 1.25 11.91 29.61
C ARG A 339 2.20 11.48 28.51
N VAL A 340 1.83 11.70 27.26
CA VAL A 340 2.66 11.30 26.11
C VAL A 340 2.73 12.47 25.14
N TRP A 341 3.95 12.81 24.73
CA TRP A 341 4.23 13.61 23.53
C TRP A 341 4.58 12.67 22.38
N CYS A 342 3.86 12.75 21.27
CA CYS A 342 4.10 11.94 20.09
C CYS A 342 3.68 12.71 18.83
N GLU A 343 4.67 13.28 18.14
CA GLU A 343 4.47 13.97 16.86
C GLU A 343 4.40 12.95 15.71
N LEU A 344 3.22 12.35 15.53
CA LEU A 344 3.03 11.32 14.51
C LEU A 344 3.02 11.88 13.08
N VAL A 345 2.51 13.10 12.90
CA VAL A 345 2.30 13.71 11.60
C VAL A 345 2.69 15.17 11.63
N SER A 346 3.62 15.55 10.75
CA SER A 346 3.92 16.95 10.42
C SER A 346 3.42 17.23 9.02
N VAL A 347 2.47 18.15 8.88
CA VAL A 347 1.89 18.50 7.57
C VAL A 347 2.95 19.08 6.64
N GLU A 348 3.81 19.94 7.18
CA GLU A 348 4.94 20.54 6.46
C GLU A 348 5.91 19.48 5.96
N ARG A 349 6.25 18.49 6.81
CA ARG A 349 7.11 17.37 6.41
C ARG A 349 6.50 16.57 5.27
N LEU A 350 5.21 16.22 5.36
CA LEU A 350 4.53 15.45 4.31
C LEU A 350 4.54 16.19 2.95
N LEU A 351 4.21 17.48 2.95
CA LEU A 351 4.25 18.28 1.74
C LEU A 351 5.69 18.42 1.23
N GLY A 352 6.67 18.67 2.11
CA GLY A 352 8.09 18.76 1.75
C GLY A 352 8.61 17.47 1.11
N THR A 353 8.26 16.30 1.66
CA THR A 353 8.60 14.97 1.12
C THR A 353 8.13 14.81 -0.33
N ALA A 354 7.00 15.42 -0.70
CA ALA A 354 6.49 15.43 -2.06
C ALA A 354 7.10 16.54 -2.93
N PHE A 355 6.94 17.80 -2.53
CA PHE A 355 7.21 18.96 -3.38
C PHE A 355 8.69 19.20 -3.63
N HIS A 356 9.59 18.92 -2.66
CA HIS A 356 11.03 19.12 -2.88
C HIS A 356 11.62 18.28 -4.02
N PRO A 357 11.47 16.94 -4.04
CA PRO A 357 11.99 16.12 -5.13
C PRO A 357 11.27 16.39 -6.46
N LEU A 358 9.95 16.54 -6.45
CA LEU A 358 9.18 16.84 -7.68
C LEU A 358 9.58 18.18 -8.30
N ARG A 359 9.85 19.19 -7.46
CA ARG A 359 10.41 20.46 -7.90
C ARG A 359 11.78 20.22 -8.56
N ARG A 360 12.75 19.68 -7.81
CA ARG A 360 14.13 19.51 -8.28
C ARG A 360 14.24 18.78 -9.62
N ASP A 361 13.44 17.72 -9.81
CA ASP A 361 13.52 16.88 -11.01
C ASP A 361 12.63 17.38 -12.15
N GLY A 362 11.63 18.22 -11.85
CA GLY A 362 10.65 18.71 -12.82
C GLY A 362 11.00 20.05 -13.49
N MET A 363 12.01 20.77 -13.02
CA MET A 363 12.28 22.16 -13.45
C MET A 363 12.62 22.32 -14.94
N SER A 364 13.15 21.30 -15.60
CA SER A 364 13.43 21.34 -17.04
C SER A 364 12.19 21.22 -17.92
N ASN A 365 11.03 20.88 -17.34
CA ASN A 365 9.76 20.70 -18.05
C ASN A 365 8.74 21.75 -17.58
N LEU A 366 8.53 22.79 -18.40
CA LEU A 366 7.61 23.88 -18.08
C LEU A 366 6.20 23.38 -17.73
N THR A 367 5.69 22.35 -18.40
CA THR A 367 4.35 21.80 -18.13
C THR A 367 4.25 21.26 -16.69
N VAL A 368 5.32 20.64 -16.19
CA VAL A 368 5.40 20.12 -14.83
C VAL A 368 5.53 21.26 -13.83
N VAL A 369 6.34 22.28 -14.12
CA VAL A 369 6.47 23.50 -13.30
C VAL A 369 5.11 24.19 -13.13
N LEU A 370 4.41 24.44 -14.24
CA LEU A 370 3.06 25.03 -14.24
C LEU A 370 2.07 24.16 -13.46
N ARG A 371 2.20 22.84 -13.53
CA ARG A 371 1.35 21.91 -12.77
C ARG A 371 1.62 21.94 -11.26
N LEU A 372 2.87 22.07 -10.84
CA LEU A 372 3.24 22.27 -9.43
C LEU A 372 2.61 23.55 -8.88
N LEU A 373 2.71 24.67 -9.62
CA LEU A 373 2.06 25.92 -9.25
C LEU A 373 0.53 25.78 -9.18
N ALA A 374 -0.09 25.11 -10.16
CA ALA A 374 -1.52 24.84 -10.15
C ALA A 374 -1.96 23.90 -9.00
N ALA A 375 -1.10 22.98 -8.55
CA ALA A 375 -1.34 22.19 -7.35
C ALA A 375 -1.34 23.07 -6.10
N ILE A 376 -0.34 23.94 -5.94
CA ILE A 376 -0.29 24.88 -4.81
C ILE A 376 -1.47 25.86 -4.85
N GLU A 377 -1.88 26.33 -6.03
CA GLU A 377 -3.09 27.16 -6.22
C GLU A 377 -4.33 26.46 -5.65
N ARG A 378 -4.57 25.20 -6.05
CA ARG A 378 -5.69 24.38 -5.55
C ARG A 378 -5.63 24.16 -4.05
N LEU A 379 -4.44 23.88 -3.52
CA LEU A 379 -4.24 23.70 -2.07
C LEU A 379 -4.51 25.01 -1.32
N GLY A 380 -4.04 26.15 -1.82
CA GLY A 380 -4.25 27.47 -1.23
C GLY A 380 -5.73 27.88 -1.12
N ILE A 381 -6.58 27.40 -2.03
CA ILE A 381 -8.04 27.65 -1.99
C ILE A 381 -8.67 27.01 -0.75
N VAL A 382 -8.23 25.81 -0.36
CA VAL A 382 -8.84 25.02 0.71
C VAL A 382 -8.06 25.06 2.03
N ALA A 383 -6.80 25.49 1.98
CA ALA A 383 -5.91 25.50 3.13
C ALA A 383 -6.35 26.50 4.19
N ARG A 384 -6.25 26.08 5.45
CA ARG A 384 -6.35 26.99 6.60
C ARG A 384 -5.28 28.08 6.53
N PRO A 385 -5.55 29.28 7.09
CA PRO A 385 -4.59 30.38 7.07
C PRO A 385 -3.18 30.02 7.57
N GLY A 386 -3.08 29.18 8.60
CA GLY A 386 -1.80 28.76 9.19
C GLY A 386 -0.86 27.99 8.26
N TYR A 387 -1.35 27.43 7.15
CA TYR A 387 -0.52 26.72 6.17
C TYR A 387 -0.12 27.55 4.96
N ARG A 388 -0.63 28.78 4.83
CA ARG A 388 -0.43 29.57 3.61
C ARG A 388 0.99 30.09 3.46
N ASP A 389 1.65 30.43 4.56
CA ASP A 389 3.05 30.86 4.55
C ASP A 389 3.96 29.70 4.07
N PHE A 390 3.65 28.48 4.50
CA PHE A 390 4.36 27.29 4.04
C PHE A 390 4.14 27.02 2.54
N LEU A 391 2.90 27.16 2.05
CA LEU A 391 2.60 27.05 0.61
C LEU A 391 3.30 28.16 -0.20
N ALA A 392 3.32 29.39 0.31
CA ALA A 392 4.01 30.53 -0.28
C ALA A 392 5.51 30.26 -0.43
N HIS A 393 6.15 29.72 0.61
CA HIS A 393 7.55 29.33 0.56
C HIS A 393 7.85 28.32 -0.56
N HIS A 394 6.96 27.35 -0.81
CA HIS A 394 7.12 26.43 -1.93
C HIS A 394 6.98 27.11 -3.30
N VAL A 395 6.14 28.15 -3.44
CA VAL A 395 6.06 28.96 -4.67
C VAL A 395 7.37 29.67 -4.93
N GLU A 396 7.94 30.31 -3.89
CA GLU A 396 9.24 31.01 -4.00
C GLU A 396 10.33 30.07 -4.48
N LEU A 397 10.43 28.87 -3.88
CA LEU A 397 11.41 27.86 -4.29
C LEU A 397 11.22 27.43 -5.75
N ILE A 398 9.98 27.19 -6.19
CA ILE A 398 9.69 26.81 -7.59
C ILE A 398 10.13 27.92 -8.54
N VAL A 399 9.83 29.17 -8.22
CA VAL A 399 10.18 30.32 -9.07
C VAL A 399 11.69 30.53 -9.12
N GLU A 400 12.37 30.41 -7.98
CA GLU A 400 13.83 30.51 -7.91
C GLU A 400 14.51 29.50 -8.84
N ASP A 401 14.14 28.21 -8.73
CA ASP A 401 14.78 27.20 -9.58
C ASP A 401 14.34 27.29 -11.04
N ALA A 402 13.06 27.57 -11.32
CA ALA A 402 12.58 27.67 -12.70
C ALA A 402 13.26 28.82 -13.46
N ASN A 403 13.58 29.93 -12.76
CA ASN A 403 14.31 31.05 -13.34
C ASN A 403 15.76 30.71 -13.69
N ALA A 404 16.36 29.69 -13.05
CA ALA A 404 17.69 29.20 -13.38
C ALA A 404 17.74 28.41 -14.70
N PHE A 405 16.59 28.00 -15.25
CA PHE A 405 16.50 27.34 -16.56
C PHE A 405 16.34 28.36 -17.70
N ASP A 406 16.83 27.98 -18.88
CA ASP A 406 16.82 28.81 -20.08
C ASP A 406 15.49 28.69 -20.85
N PHE A 407 14.40 29.16 -20.23
CA PHE A 407 13.12 29.32 -20.89
C PHE A 407 13.10 30.57 -21.78
N ASN A 408 12.37 30.51 -22.90
CA ASN A 408 12.16 31.67 -23.76
C ASN A 408 11.23 32.70 -23.09
N ASP A 409 11.08 33.88 -23.69
CA ASP A 409 10.29 34.98 -23.11
C ASP A 409 8.80 34.65 -22.95
N ASP A 410 8.20 33.91 -23.88
CA ASP A 410 6.79 33.52 -23.82
C ASP A 410 6.53 32.53 -22.69
N ASP A 411 7.43 31.56 -22.51
CA ASP A 411 7.41 30.57 -21.42
C ASP A 411 7.57 31.26 -20.05
N ARG A 412 8.50 32.23 -19.95
CA ARG A 412 8.66 33.05 -18.73
C ARG A 412 7.42 33.88 -18.42
N ALA A 413 6.76 34.43 -19.46
CA ALA A 413 5.51 35.16 -19.30
C ALA A 413 4.34 34.24 -18.87
N GLU A 414 4.31 32.99 -19.32
CA GLU A 414 3.35 31.99 -18.83
C GLU A 414 3.60 31.62 -17.37
N LEU A 415 4.85 31.37 -17.00
CA LEU A 415 5.25 31.12 -15.60
C LEU A 415 4.84 32.27 -14.68
N GLY A 416 5.14 33.51 -15.07
CA GLY A 416 4.74 34.71 -14.30
C GLY A 416 3.23 34.81 -14.10
N ARG A 417 2.45 34.58 -15.16
CA ARG A 417 0.97 34.54 -15.07
C ARG A 417 0.46 33.43 -14.14
N ALA A 418 1.15 32.30 -14.08
CA ALA A 418 0.81 31.23 -13.15
C ALA A 418 1.10 31.62 -11.70
N CYS A 419 2.28 32.18 -11.43
CA CYS A 419 2.66 32.69 -10.11
C CYS A 419 1.66 33.73 -9.60
N ASP A 420 1.26 34.69 -10.44
CA ASP A 420 0.29 35.73 -10.07
C ASP A 420 -1.06 35.15 -9.63
N ARG A 421 -1.50 34.03 -10.24
CA ARG A 421 -2.74 33.35 -9.81
C ARG A 421 -2.57 32.72 -8.43
N VAL A 422 -1.43 32.07 -8.18
CA VAL A 422 -1.17 31.45 -6.88
C VAL A 422 -1.11 32.51 -5.77
N TRP A 423 -0.37 33.60 -5.98
CA TRP A 423 -0.27 34.68 -4.99
C TRP A 423 -1.62 35.33 -4.68
N LYS A 424 -2.46 35.55 -5.71
CA LYS A 424 -3.85 36.03 -5.50
C LYS A 424 -4.68 35.11 -4.60
N VAL A 425 -4.39 33.81 -4.56
CA VAL A 425 -5.09 32.87 -3.67
C VAL A 425 -4.50 32.91 -2.27
N LEU A 426 -3.17 32.89 -2.15
CA LEU A 426 -2.48 32.85 -0.85
C LEU A 426 -2.66 34.17 -0.07
N ASP A 427 -2.58 35.32 -0.74
CA ASP A 427 -2.66 36.66 -0.14
C ASP A 427 -4.07 37.09 0.26
N LYS A 428 -5.12 36.35 -0.13
CA LYS A 428 -6.51 36.62 0.29
C LYS A 428 -6.64 36.41 1.79
N ARG A 429 -6.29 37.40 2.62
CA ARG A 429 -6.52 37.37 4.07
C ARG A 429 -8.00 37.04 4.32
N GLY A 430 -8.24 35.83 4.82
CA GLY A 430 -9.56 35.36 5.25
C GLY A 430 -9.93 35.89 6.62
#